data_AF-G0QV66-F1
#
_entry.id   AF-G0QV66-F1
#
_cell.length_a   1.000
_cell.length_b   1.000
_cell.length_c   1.000
_cell.angle_alpha   90.00
_cell.angle_beta   90.00
_cell.angle_gamma   90.00
#
_symmetry.space_group_name_H-M   'P 1'
#
loop_
_entity.id
_entity.type
_entity.pdbx_description
1 polymer ?
#
loop_
_entity_poly.entity_id
_entity_poly.type
_entity_poly.pdbx_seq_one_letter_code
_entity_poly.pdbx_strand_id
1 'polypeptide(L)'
;MTFCNAGPIAASCFLGKDVVESAHYAFICAVQDLTTLGYSLNIDFQFIKLTVNNKNLQYQYNQEFLNTLNSKNFEIKVIKNILKNIYIYSYVYIIKQLRKSNIPTSEYWTMSYLKNSDQNSLNTLLKRPNSKQVRYYNEKTQALKIMSLDLSTAEYINYSQKQKILPQLQKK
;
A
#
# COMPACT_ATOMS: atom_id res chain seq x y z
N MET A 1 2.29 -15.96 -1.09
CA MET A 1 3.69 -16.41 -0.93
C MET A 1 4.09 -16.18 0.51
N THR A 2 4.28 -17.23 1.29
CA THR A 2 4.75 -17.15 2.68
C THR A 2 6.27 -16.96 2.67
N PHE A 3 6.71 -15.73 2.94
CA PHE A 3 8.12 -15.41 3.16
C PHE A 3 8.58 -16.11 4.45
N CYS A 4 9.79 -16.69 4.48
CA CYS A 4 10.33 -17.47 5.62
C CYS A 4 9.49 -18.69 6.05
N ASN A 5 9.26 -19.65 5.16
CA ASN A 5 8.61 -20.92 5.52
C ASN A 5 9.50 -21.76 6.48
N ALA A 6 8.94 -22.13 7.63
CA ALA A 6 9.65 -22.91 8.64
C ALA A 6 10.03 -24.32 8.18
N GLY A 7 9.28 -24.95 7.27
CA GLY A 7 9.56 -26.32 6.81
C GLY A 7 10.93 -26.48 6.13
N PRO A 8 11.21 -25.72 5.05
CA PRO A 8 12.52 -25.74 4.39
C PRO A 8 13.67 -25.33 5.31
N ILE A 9 13.45 -24.37 6.20
CA ILE A 9 14.47 -23.91 7.16
C ILE A 9 14.78 -25.01 8.18
N ALA A 10 13.75 -25.64 8.74
CA ALA A 10 13.89 -26.77 9.65
C ALA A 10 14.66 -27.94 9.01
N ALA A 11 14.34 -28.27 7.75
CA ALA A 11 15.07 -29.28 7.00
C ALA A 11 16.56 -28.90 6.79
N SER A 12 16.85 -27.63 6.50
CA SER A 12 18.24 -27.16 6.30
C SER A 12 19.07 -27.09 7.58
N CYS A 13 18.41 -26.86 8.72
CA CYS A 13 19.06 -26.73 10.03
C CYS A 13 19.01 -28.05 10.84
N PHE A 14 18.44 -29.12 10.29
CA PHE A 14 18.20 -30.40 10.99
C PHE A 14 17.41 -30.24 12.31
N LEU A 15 16.44 -29.32 12.32
CA LEU A 15 15.59 -29.03 13.47
C LEU A 15 14.15 -29.48 13.19
N GLY A 16 13.37 -29.65 14.27
CA GLY A 16 11.92 -29.82 14.15
C GLY A 16 11.26 -28.55 13.63
N LYS A 17 10.21 -28.70 12.80
CA LYS A 17 9.44 -27.57 12.27
C LYS A 17 8.93 -26.65 13.40
N ASP A 18 8.45 -27.25 14.47
CA ASP A 18 7.86 -26.55 15.61
C ASP A 18 8.88 -25.68 16.36
N VAL A 19 10.14 -26.12 16.40
CA VAL A 19 11.26 -25.37 16.99
C VAL A 19 11.55 -24.12 16.16
N VAL A 20 11.56 -24.26 14.83
CA VAL A 20 11.80 -23.15 13.91
C VAL A 20 10.64 -22.15 13.92
N GLU A 21 9.39 -22.62 13.99
CA GLU A 21 8.21 -21.74 14.14
C GLU A 21 8.27 -20.97 15.46
N SER A 22 8.59 -21.65 16.56
CA SER A 22 8.72 -21.02 17.88
C SER A 22 9.86 -19.98 17.89
N ALA A 23 11.00 -20.29 17.26
CA ALA A 23 12.12 -19.38 17.14
C ALA A 23 11.77 -18.13 16.31
N HIS A 24 11.08 -18.30 15.18
CA HIS A 24 10.59 -17.15 14.40
C HIS A 24 9.67 -16.26 15.22
N TYR A 25 8.73 -16.85 15.95
CA TYR A 25 7.80 -16.10 16.78
C TYR A 25 8.53 -15.31 17.87
N ALA A 26 9.42 -15.97 18.62
CA ALA A 26 10.23 -15.32 19.65
C ALA A 26 11.09 -14.18 19.10
N PHE A 27 11.70 -14.37 17.93
CA PHE A 27 12.48 -13.32 17.27
C PHE A 27 11.62 -12.11 16.88
N ILE A 28 10.45 -12.34 16.28
CA ILE A 28 9.54 -11.26 15.87
C ILE A 28 9.05 -10.49 17.11
N CYS A 29 8.66 -11.19 18.17
CA CYS A 29 8.26 -10.57 19.44
C CYS A 29 9.39 -9.71 20.02
N ALA A 30 10.63 -10.22 20.07
CA ALA A 30 11.76 -9.45 20.58
C ALA A 30 12.01 -8.16 19.77
N VAL A 31 11.88 -8.21 18.44
CA VAL A 31 11.99 -7.02 17.57
C VAL A 31 10.84 -6.03 17.86
N GLN A 32 9.62 -6.52 18.03
CA GLN A 32 8.47 -5.67 18.39
C GLN A 32 8.65 -5.01 19.75
N ASP A 33 9.13 -5.74 20.76
CA ASP A 33 9.36 -5.22 22.10
C ASP A 33 10.45 -4.14 22.11
N LEU A 34 11.58 -4.39 21.45
CA LEU A 34 12.66 -3.41 21.35
C LEU A 34 12.22 -2.13 20.63
N THR A 35 11.42 -2.26 19.58
CA THR A 35 10.94 -1.11 18.80
C THR A 35 9.83 -0.32 19.51
N THR A 36 8.96 -0.98 20.28
CA THR A 36 7.92 -0.31 21.08
C THR A 36 8.51 0.45 22.25
N LEU A 37 9.54 -0.10 22.90
CA LEU A 37 10.30 0.55 23.97
C LEU A 37 11.20 1.70 23.47
N GLY A 38 11.36 1.83 22.16
CA GLY A 38 12.12 2.92 21.55
C GLY A 38 13.64 2.69 21.55
N TYR A 39 14.09 1.46 21.77
CA TYR A 39 15.51 1.12 21.66
C TYR A 39 15.97 1.07 20.20
N SER A 40 17.23 1.43 20.00
CA SER A 40 17.89 1.27 18.71
C SER A 40 18.20 -0.21 18.45
N LEU A 41 17.81 -0.70 17.28
CA LEU A 41 18.06 -2.06 16.84
C LEU A 41 18.94 -2.02 15.59
N ASN A 42 20.07 -2.71 15.61
CA ASN A 42 20.93 -2.88 14.45
C ASN A 42 21.10 -4.37 14.18
N ILE A 43 20.61 -4.84 13.04
CA ILE A 43 20.70 -6.22 12.61
C ILE A 43 21.54 -6.27 11.33
N ASP A 44 22.69 -6.94 11.42
CA ASP A 44 23.58 -7.16 10.28
C ASP A 44 23.44 -8.61 9.80
N PHE A 45 22.84 -8.78 8.63
CA PHE A 45 22.72 -10.07 7.95
C PHE A 45 23.84 -10.30 6.92
N GLN A 46 24.91 -9.49 6.93
CA GLN A 46 26.06 -9.54 6.00
C GLN A 46 25.74 -9.09 4.55
N PHE A 47 24.58 -9.44 4.01
CA PHE A 47 24.09 -8.97 2.70
C PHE A 47 23.19 -7.72 2.80
N ILE A 48 22.56 -7.51 3.96
CA ILE A 48 21.74 -6.34 4.27
C ILE A 48 21.95 -5.95 5.73
N LYS A 49 22.10 -4.65 5.97
CA LYS A 49 22.11 -4.04 7.30
C LYS A 49 20.77 -3.36 7.53
N LEU A 50 20.09 -3.71 8.60
CA LEU A 50 18.84 -3.10 9.03
C LEU A 50 19.09 -2.30 10.31
N THR A 51 18.71 -1.04 10.30
CA THR A 51 18.84 -0.16 11.46
C THR A 51 17.49 0.43 11.78
N VAL A 52 16.98 0.19 12.99
CA VAL A 52 15.78 0.86 13.51
C VAL A 52 16.23 1.86 14.57
N ASN A 53 16.07 3.14 14.30
CA ASN A 53 16.38 4.22 15.23
C ASN A 53 15.14 5.10 15.40
N ASN A 54 14.68 5.32 16.64
CA ASN A 54 13.50 6.15 16.93
C ASN A 54 12.27 5.80 16.08
N LYS A 55 11.95 4.49 15.97
CA LYS A 55 10.85 3.96 15.13
C LYS A 55 11.01 4.23 13.62
N ASN A 56 12.19 4.66 13.17
CA ASN A 56 12.53 4.79 11.76
C ASN A 56 13.35 3.59 11.31
N LEU A 57 12.86 2.84 10.32
CA LEU A 57 13.54 1.70 9.72
C LEU A 57 14.38 2.16 8.52
N GLN A 58 15.69 1.98 8.62
CA GLN A 58 16.65 2.18 7.55
C GLN A 58 17.24 0.84 7.13
N TYR A 59 17.52 0.69 5.84
CA TYR A 59 18.17 -0.51 5.31
C TYR A 59 19.29 -0.11 4.36
N GLN A 60 20.39 -0.88 4.40
CA GLN A 60 21.52 -0.72 3.50
C GLN A 60 21.93 -2.08 2.98
N TYR A 61 21.85 -2.27 1.66
CA TYR A 61 22.37 -3.46 1.02
C TYR A 61 23.89 -3.36 0.84
N ASN A 62 24.57 -4.50 0.90
CA ASN A 62 25.96 -4.56 0.50
C ASN A 62 26.08 -4.31 -1.01
N GLN A 63 26.93 -3.36 -1.42
CA GLN A 63 27.12 -2.99 -2.82
C GLN A 63 27.69 -4.15 -3.66
N GLU A 64 28.56 -4.98 -3.09
CA GLU A 64 29.10 -6.16 -3.77
C GLU A 64 28.00 -7.18 -4.10
N PHE A 65 27.05 -7.33 -3.17
CA PHE A 65 25.87 -8.17 -3.37
C PHE A 65 24.95 -7.60 -4.45
N LEU A 66 24.70 -6.28 -4.44
CA LEU A 66 23.91 -5.62 -5.49
C LEU A 66 24.54 -5.77 -6.88
N ASN A 67 25.86 -5.61 -6.98
CA ASN A 67 26.59 -5.76 -8.22
C ASN A 67 26.55 -7.21 -8.73
N THR A 68 26.58 -8.19 -7.82
CA THR A 68 26.42 -9.61 -8.15
C THR A 68 25.01 -9.91 -8.66
N LEU A 69 23.98 -9.40 -7.98
CA LEU A 69 22.57 -9.57 -8.39
C LEU A 69 22.27 -8.93 -9.75
N ASN A 70 22.82 -7.74 -10.01
CA ASN A 70 22.62 -7.02 -11.26
C ASN A 70 23.49 -7.54 -12.41
N SER A 71 24.40 -8.48 -12.13
CA SER A 71 25.22 -9.09 -13.17
C SER A 71 24.36 -10.02 -14.03
N LYS A 72 24.30 -9.75 -15.34
CA LYS A 72 23.59 -10.59 -16.33
C LYS A 72 24.00 -12.07 -16.26
N ASN A 73 25.23 -12.34 -15.80
CA ASN A 73 25.78 -13.68 -15.66
C ASN A 73 25.13 -14.49 -14.52
N PHE A 74 24.74 -13.85 -13.41
CA PHE A 74 24.06 -14.53 -12.31
C PHE A 74 22.65 -14.96 -12.73
N GLU A 75 21.91 -14.09 -13.42
CA GLU A 75 20.60 -14.43 -14.00
C GLU A 75 20.71 -15.64 -14.93
N ILE A 76 21.66 -15.63 -15.87
CA ILE A 76 21.88 -16.75 -16.81
C ILE A 76 22.24 -18.04 -16.05
N LYS A 77 23.02 -17.97 -14.96
CA LYS A 77 23.43 -19.15 -14.18
C LYS A 77 22.26 -19.72 -13.37
N VAL A 78 21.46 -18.88 -12.73
CA VAL A 78 20.24 -19.29 -12.00
C VAL A 78 19.21 -19.88 -12.96
N ILE A 79 18.98 -19.21 -14.10
CA ILE A 79 18.09 -19.66 -15.16
C ILE A 79 18.56 -21.01 -15.73
N LYS A 80 19.86 -21.19 -16.02
CA LYS A 80 20.41 -22.47 -16.48
C LYS A 80 20.26 -23.59 -15.46
N ASN A 81 20.38 -23.29 -14.17
CA ASN A 81 20.29 -24.29 -13.11
C ASN A 81 18.83 -24.72 -12.86
N ILE A 82 17.89 -23.79 -12.96
CA ILE A 82 16.44 -24.08 -12.88
C ILE A 82 15.96 -24.81 -14.14
N LEU A 83 16.46 -24.44 -15.32
CA LEU A 83 16.02 -24.99 -16.61
C LEU A 83 16.72 -26.29 -17.02
N LYS A 84 17.69 -26.79 -16.24
CA LYS A 84 18.26 -28.14 -16.44
C LYS A 84 17.23 -29.26 -16.28
N ASN A 85 16.10 -29.00 -15.59
CA ASN A 85 15.06 -30.00 -15.32
C ASN A 85 13.77 -29.82 -16.14
N ILE A 86 13.68 -28.82 -17.01
CA ILE A 86 12.43 -28.55 -17.75
C ILE A 86 12.79 -28.34 -19.23
N TYR A 87 12.46 -29.34 -20.05
CA TYR A 87 12.59 -29.23 -21.49
C TYR A 87 11.79 -28.02 -22.00
N ILE A 88 12.54 -27.10 -22.60
CA ILE A 88 12.24 -26.27 -23.76
C ILE A 88 10.74 -26.13 -24.03
N TYR A 89 10.12 -25.03 -23.61
CA TYR A 89 9.04 -24.31 -24.31
C TYR A 89 8.54 -23.09 -23.50
N SER A 90 8.98 -22.91 -22.24
CA SER A 90 8.64 -21.75 -21.40
C SER A 90 9.77 -20.70 -21.29
N TYR A 91 10.74 -20.71 -22.20
CA TYR A 91 11.91 -19.80 -22.12
C TYR A 91 11.51 -18.33 -22.32
N VAL A 92 10.54 -18.02 -23.18
CA VAL A 92 10.14 -16.64 -23.50
C VAL A 92 9.22 -16.04 -22.43
N TYR A 93 8.41 -16.85 -21.76
CA TYR A 93 7.42 -16.37 -20.79
C TYR A 93 8.05 -16.04 -19.43
N ILE A 94 9.04 -16.84 -19.00
CA ILE A 94 9.73 -16.65 -17.71
C ILE A 94 10.67 -15.44 -17.74
N ILE A 95 11.38 -15.20 -18.85
CA ILE A 95 12.27 -14.04 -19.03
C ILE A 95 11.50 -12.72 -18.89
N LYS A 96 10.22 -12.68 -19.29
CA LYS A 96 9.39 -11.48 -19.19
C LYS A 96 8.92 -11.19 -17.75
N GLN A 97 8.87 -12.21 -16.89
CA GLN A 97 8.38 -12.11 -15.51
C GLN A 97 9.45 -11.77 -14.47
N LEU A 98 10.73 -11.99 -14.77
CA LEU A 98 11.85 -11.70 -13.84
C LEU A 98 12.49 -10.33 -14.04
N ARG A 99 12.14 -9.59 -15.10
CA ARG A 99 12.47 -8.17 -15.16
C ARG A 99 11.75 -7.46 -14.03
N LYS A 100 12.48 -7.09 -12.96
CA LYS A 100 12.02 -6.04 -12.05
C LYS A 100 11.69 -4.84 -12.93
N SER A 101 10.42 -4.46 -12.99
CA SER A 101 10.03 -3.25 -13.68
C SER A 101 10.82 -2.09 -13.09
N ASN A 102 11.42 -1.24 -13.92
CA ASN A 102 12.09 0.00 -13.50
C ASN A 102 11.13 1.02 -12.82
N ILE A 103 9.91 0.61 -12.51
CA ILE A 103 8.85 1.39 -11.89
C ILE A 103 9.13 1.39 -10.38
N PRO A 104 9.10 2.55 -9.71
CA PRO A 104 9.25 2.62 -8.27
C PRO A 104 8.22 1.72 -7.57
N THR A 105 8.65 1.04 -6.50
CA THR A 105 7.87 0.00 -5.83
C THR A 105 6.48 0.48 -5.44
N SER A 106 6.32 1.74 -5.02
CA SER A 106 5.03 2.36 -4.68
C SER A 106 4.01 2.32 -5.82
N GLU A 107 4.43 2.64 -7.04
CA GLU A 107 3.58 2.65 -8.25
C GLU A 107 3.23 1.23 -8.70
N TYR A 108 4.16 0.29 -8.51
CA TYR A 108 3.90 -1.13 -8.79
C TYR A 108 2.82 -1.69 -7.85
N TRP A 109 2.87 -1.36 -6.56
CA TRP A 109 1.87 -1.80 -5.57
C TRP A 109 0.48 -1.20 -5.86
N THR A 110 0.39 0.08 -6.21
CA THR A 110 -0.90 0.69 -6.55
C THR A 110 -1.47 0.11 -7.84
N MET A 111 -0.66 -0.08 -8.88
CA MET A 111 -1.13 -0.68 -10.14
C MET A 111 -1.55 -2.14 -9.99
N SER A 112 -0.78 -2.95 -9.26
CA SER A 112 -1.10 -4.37 -9.05
C SER A 112 -2.34 -4.56 -8.16
N TYR A 113 -2.49 -3.72 -7.12
CA TYR A 113 -3.68 -3.71 -6.28
C TYR A 113 -4.93 -3.33 -7.07
N LEU A 114 -4.87 -2.27 -7.89
CA LEU A 114 -5.98 -1.85 -8.74
C LEU A 114 -6.36 -2.95 -9.74
N LYS A 115 -5.36 -3.54 -10.42
CA LYS A 115 -5.59 -4.61 -11.39
C LYS A 115 -6.24 -5.86 -10.78
N ASN A 116 -5.80 -6.28 -9.60
CA ASN A 116 -6.36 -7.45 -8.92
C ASN A 116 -7.74 -7.14 -8.29
N SER A 117 -7.97 -5.90 -7.84
CA SER A 117 -9.27 -5.44 -7.34
C SER A 117 -10.32 -5.40 -8.45
N ASP A 118 -9.96 -4.96 -9.66
CA ASP A 118 -10.88 -4.83 -10.80
C ASP A 118 -11.28 -6.18 -11.40
N GLN A 119 -10.48 -7.22 -11.18
CA GLN A 119 -10.73 -8.59 -11.68
C GLN A 119 -11.58 -9.46 -10.72
N ASN A 120 -11.89 -8.99 -9.51
CA ASN A 120 -12.71 -9.74 -8.55
C ASN A 120 -14.21 -9.64 -8.87
N SER A 121 -14.90 -10.79 -8.84
CA SER A 121 -16.30 -11.00 -9.27
C SER A 121 -17.36 -10.10 -8.61
N LEU A 122 -17.09 -9.57 -7.41
CA LEU A 122 -17.98 -8.63 -6.72
C LEU A 122 -17.90 -7.20 -7.29
N ASN A 123 -16.76 -6.78 -7.84
CA ASN A 123 -16.61 -5.45 -8.45
C ASN A 123 -17.12 -5.40 -9.89
N THR A 124 -17.24 -6.54 -10.57
CA THR A 124 -17.94 -6.63 -11.86
C THR A 124 -19.46 -6.53 -11.71
N LEU A 125 -20.01 -6.95 -10.57
CA LEU A 125 -21.44 -6.83 -10.26
C LEU A 125 -21.82 -5.44 -9.71
N LEU A 126 -20.96 -4.81 -8.92
CA LEU A 126 -21.19 -3.47 -8.37
C LEU A 126 -20.15 -2.50 -8.94
N LYS A 127 -20.53 -1.74 -9.97
CA LYS A 127 -19.70 -0.63 -10.46
C LYS A 127 -19.51 0.39 -9.34
N ARG A 128 -18.26 0.58 -8.89
CA ARG A 128 -17.95 1.64 -7.94
C ARG A 128 -18.27 3.00 -8.57
N PRO A 129 -18.93 3.91 -7.84
CA PRO A 129 -19.20 5.24 -8.34
C PRO A 129 -17.87 5.98 -8.56
N ASN A 130 -17.78 6.71 -9.68
CA ASN A 130 -16.59 7.45 -10.05
C ASN A 130 -16.26 8.50 -8.97
N SER A 131 -15.14 8.34 -8.28
CA SER A 131 -14.76 9.17 -7.13
C SER A 131 -14.64 10.65 -7.47
N LYS A 132 -14.19 10.99 -8.69
CA LYS A 132 -14.12 12.38 -9.18
C LYS A 132 -15.51 12.98 -9.33
N GLN A 133 -16.44 12.21 -9.87
CA GLN A 133 -17.81 12.64 -10.09
C GLN A 133 -18.57 12.78 -8.76
N VAL A 134 -18.37 11.86 -7.82
CA VAL A 134 -18.94 11.95 -6.45
C VAL A 134 -18.45 13.20 -5.73
N ARG A 135 -17.15 13.49 -5.82
CA ARG A 135 -16.57 14.69 -5.20
C ARG A 135 -17.14 15.97 -5.80
N TYR A 136 -17.25 16.04 -7.12
CA TYR A 136 -17.86 17.16 -7.83
C TYR A 136 -19.32 17.39 -7.42
N TYR A 137 -20.12 16.33 -7.28
CA TYR A 137 -21.49 16.47 -6.79
C TYR A 137 -21.55 16.90 -5.33
N ASN A 138 -20.67 16.40 -4.46
CA ASN A 138 -20.62 16.84 -3.06
C ASN A 138 -20.29 18.32 -2.95
N GLU A 139 -19.33 18.83 -3.72
CA GLU A 139 -18.98 20.26 -3.76
C GLU A 139 -20.16 21.10 -4.25
N LYS A 140 -20.89 20.65 -5.29
CA LYS A 140 -22.12 21.30 -5.74
C LYS A 140 -23.24 21.31 -4.70
N THR A 141 -23.46 20.18 -4.02
CA THR A 141 -24.50 20.08 -2.99
C THR A 141 -24.17 20.96 -1.78
N GLN A 142 -22.90 21.08 -1.41
CA GLN A 142 -22.47 22.02 -0.37
C GLN A 142 -22.71 23.48 -0.79
N ALA A 143 -22.36 23.84 -2.02
CA ALA A 143 -22.64 25.18 -2.55
C ALA A 143 -24.15 25.48 -2.57
N LEU A 144 -24.98 24.53 -3.01
CA LEU A 144 -26.44 24.65 -2.99
C LEU A 144 -26.97 24.81 -1.56
N LYS A 145 -26.40 24.09 -0.59
CA LYS A 145 -26.79 24.21 0.82
C LYS A 145 -26.48 25.61 1.35
N ILE A 146 -25.31 26.16 1.04
CA ILE A 146 -24.94 27.53 1.44
C ILE A 146 -25.89 28.54 0.80
N MET A 147 -26.13 28.44 -0.52
CA MET A 147 -27.06 29.33 -1.23
C MET A 147 -28.49 29.24 -0.68
N SER A 148 -28.96 28.06 -0.28
CA SER A 148 -30.29 27.91 0.34
C SER A 148 -30.38 28.58 1.71
N LEU A 149 -29.29 28.56 2.48
CA LEU A 149 -29.22 29.24 3.78
C LEU A 149 -29.20 30.75 3.58
N ASP A 150 -28.43 31.25 2.63
CA ASP A 150 -28.39 32.68 2.29
C ASP A 150 -29.74 33.18 1.78
N LEU A 151 -30.43 32.41 0.92
CA LEU A 151 -31.76 32.75 0.42
C LEU A 151 -32.79 32.82 1.55
N SER A 152 -32.77 31.84 2.46
CA SER A 152 -33.66 31.84 3.63
C SER A 152 -33.40 33.06 4.53
N THR A 153 -32.12 33.43 4.73
CA THR A 153 -31.74 34.60 5.54
C THR A 153 -32.17 35.91 4.87
N ALA A 154 -32.04 36.00 3.53
CA ALA A 154 -32.48 37.15 2.75
C ALA A 154 -34.01 37.34 2.80
N GLU A 155 -34.79 36.27 2.79
CA GLU A 155 -36.24 36.35 2.95
C GLU A 155 -36.63 36.90 4.33
N TYR A 156 -36.03 36.42 5.42
CA TYR A 156 -36.29 36.93 6.77
C TYR A 156 -36.02 38.43 6.91
N ILE A 157 -34.94 38.93 6.32
CA ILE A 157 -34.60 40.36 6.34
C ILE A 157 -35.66 41.18 5.60
N ASN A 158 -36.08 40.72 4.42
CA ASN A 158 -37.09 41.42 3.61
C ASN A 158 -38.50 41.39 4.24
N TYR A 159 -38.91 40.27 4.85
CA TYR A 159 -40.17 40.17 5.61
C TYR A 159 -40.17 41.08 6.85
N SER A 160 -39.06 41.11 7.60
CA SER A 160 -38.92 41.98 8.78
C SER A 160 -38.94 43.47 8.42
N GLN A 161 -38.34 43.86 7.29
CA GLN A 161 -38.39 45.22 6.78
C GLN A 161 -39.81 45.62 6.32
N LYS A 162 -40.53 44.73 5.61
CA LYS A 162 -41.93 45.00 5.20
C LYS A 162 -42.90 45.12 6.37
N GLN A 163 -42.74 44.31 7.43
CA GLN A 163 -43.59 44.41 8.63
C GLN A 163 -43.43 45.74 9.39
N LYS A 164 -42.25 46.37 9.37
CA LYS A 164 -42.06 47.70 9.99
C LYS A 164 -42.77 48.83 9.25
N ILE A 165 -43.01 48.66 7.94
CA ILE A 165 -43.63 49.67 7.07
C ILE A 165 -45.16 49.58 7.10
N LEU A 166 -45.73 48.37 7.19
CA LEU A 166 -47.19 48.16 7.22
C LEU A 166 -47.97 48.95 8.30
N PRO A 167 -47.54 49.03 9.57
CA PRO A 167 -48.28 49.78 10.60
C PRO A 167 -48.19 51.30 10.44
N GLN A 168 -47.30 51.82 9.58
CA GLN A 168 -47.19 53.25 9.28
C GLN A 168 -48.13 53.70 8.15
N LEU A 169 -48.58 52.77 7.31
CA LEU A 169 -49.51 53.05 6.20
C LEU A 169 -50.98 52.95 6.60
N GLN A 170 -51.31 52.31 7.74
CA GLN A 170 -52.68 52.23 8.27
C GLN A 170 -53.07 53.42 9.17
N LYS A 171 -52.19 54.42 9.33
CA LYS A 171 -52.41 55.63 10.14
C LYS A 171 -52.45 56.93 9.30
N LYS A 172 -53.00 56.86 8.09
CA LYS A 172 -53.35 58.03 7.28
C LYS A 172 -54.78 57.93 6.81
#